data_AF-A0A1Y0H2E1-F1
#
_entry.id   AF-A0A1Y0H2E1-F1
#
_cell.length_a   1.000
_cell.length_b   1.000
_cell.length_c   1.000
_cell.angle_alpha   90.00
_cell.angle_beta   90.00
_cell.angle_gamma   90.00
#
_symmetry.space_group_name_H-M   'P 1'
#
loop_
_entity.id
_entity.type
_entity.pdbx_description
1 polymer ?
#
loop_
_entity_poly.entity_id
_entity_poly.type
_entity_poly.pdbx_seq_one_letter_code
_entity_poly.pdbx_strand_id
1 'polypeptide(L)'
;MVVDRYIASELEMVALGRDLAELLKAGDIVLLYGDLGAGKTTLVRGVMEGLGWEGAVRSPTFNLMQVYPTRVPVVHADLYRVASAAGIGLEEYFDDHLVLIEWPDRLGGWWKLIFVGKLM
;
A
#
# COMPACT_ATOMS: atom_id res chain seq x y z
N MET A 1 -13.38 12.68 -1.98
CA MET A 1 -12.58 13.90 -2.24
C MET A 1 -11.43 13.50 -3.12
N VAL A 2 -11.12 14.26 -4.17
CA VAL A 2 -9.94 14.05 -5.02
C VAL A 2 -8.98 15.20 -4.73
N VAL A 3 -7.71 14.87 -4.49
CA VAL A 3 -6.65 15.84 -4.22
C VAL A 3 -5.53 15.58 -5.22
N ASP A 4 -5.12 16.62 -5.94
CA ASP A 4 -3.98 16.56 -6.85
C ASP A 4 -2.76 17.19 -6.18
N ARG A 5 -1.62 16.50 -6.25
CA ARG A 5 -0.34 16.98 -5.71
C ARG A 5 0.78 16.64 -6.68
N TYR A 6 1.60 17.63 -7.00
CA TYR A 6 2.85 17.41 -7.74
C TYR A 6 3.95 16.98 -6.76
N ILE A 7 4.72 15.95 -7.14
CA ILE A 7 5.82 15.40 -6.36
C ILE A 7 7.07 15.44 -7.23
N ALA A 8 8.05 16.25 -6.84
CA ALA A 8 9.21 16.52 -7.69
C ALA A 8 10.40 15.58 -7.43
N SER A 9 10.37 14.81 -6.34
CA SER A 9 11.51 13.99 -5.92
C SER A 9 11.12 12.75 -5.10
N GLU A 10 12.05 11.81 -4.98
CA GLU A 10 11.92 10.65 -4.10
C GLU A 10 11.71 11.07 -2.63
N LEU A 11 12.43 12.10 -2.18
CA LEU A 11 12.33 12.62 -0.81
C LEU A 11 10.94 13.19 -0.51
N GLU A 12 10.35 13.91 -1.47
CA GLU A 12 8.98 14.42 -1.35
C GLU A 12 7.95 13.29 -1.36
N MET A 13 8.17 12.23 -2.15
CA MET A 13 7.30 11.05 -2.15
C MET A 13 7.35 10.31 -0.81
N VAL A 14 8.53 10.17 -0.22
CA VAL A 14 8.72 9.60 1.11
C VAL A 14 8.02 10.48 2.17
N ALA A 15 8.19 11.80 2.11
CA ALA A 15 7.52 12.72 3.03
C ALA A 15 5.99 12.61 2.93
N LEU A 16 5.44 12.55 1.71
CA LEU A 16 4.01 12.29 1.50
C LEU A 16 3.57 10.98 2.14
N GLY A 17 4.35 9.91 1.99
CA GLY A 17 4.04 8.63 2.62
C GLY A 17 3.98 8.72 4.15
N ARG A 18 4.94 9.44 4.76
CA ARG A 18 4.94 9.69 6.22
C ARG A 18 3.70 10.48 6.66
N ASP A 19 3.33 11.52 5.92
CA ASP A 19 2.12 12.31 6.21
C ASP A 19 0.85 11.43 6.13
N LEU A 20 0.77 10.54 5.14
CA LEU A 20 -0.36 9.62 4.99
C LEU A 20 -0.42 8.59 6.13
N ALA A 21 0.72 8.13 6.63
CA ALA A 21 0.78 7.13 7.71
C ALA A 21 0.04 7.57 8.99
N GLU A 22 -0.04 8.87 9.25
CA GLU A 22 -0.78 9.42 10.40
C GLU A 22 -2.30 9.24 10.31
N LEU A 23 -2.81 9.02 9.09
CA LEU A 23 -4.24 8.87 8.81
C LEU A 23 -4.65 7.41 8.60
N LEU A 24 -3.69 6.54 8.25
CA LEU A 24 -3.95 5.15 7.90
C LEU A 24 -4.01 4.26 9.15
N LYS A 25 -4.89 3.26 9.09
CA LYS A 25 -5.13 2.31 10.18
C LYS A 25 -5.33 0.88 9.65
N ALA A 26 -5.34 -0.08 10.57
CA ALA A 26 -5.80 -1.44 10.26
C ALA A 26 -7.23 -1.40 9.71
N GLY A 27 -7.51 -2.23 8.69
CA GLY A 27 -8.77 -2.17 7.95
C GLY A 27 -8.70 -1.36 6.66
N ASP A 28 -7.72 -0.46 6.53
CA ASP A 28 -7.57 0.35 5.33
C ASP A 28 -6.85 -0.43 4.22
N ILE A 29 -7.35 -0.27 2.99
CA ILE A 29 -6.75 -0.84 1.78
C ILE A 29 -6.34 0.30 0.85
N VAL A 30 -5.05 0.43 0.60
CA VAL A 30 -4.48 1.46 -0.28
C VAL A 30 -4.03 0.84 -1.59
N LEU A 31 -4.62 1.30 -2.68
CA LEU A 31 -4.36 0.81 -4.03
C LEU A 31 -3.44 1.79 -4.76
N LEU A 32 -2.28 1.30 -5.18
CA LEU A 32 -1.21 2.10 -5.78
C LEU A 32 -1.14 1.85 -7.29
N TYR A 33 -1.67 2.81 -8.05
CA TYR A 33 -1.62 2.84 -9.50
C TYR A 33 -0.43 3.68 -10.00
N GLY A 34 0.01 3.38 -11.22
CA GLY A 34 1.03 4.16 -11.91
C GLY A 34 2.01 3.26 -12.65
N ASP A 35 2.74 3.85 -13.60
CA ASP A 35 3.68 3.13 -14.44
C ASP A 35 4.88 2.56 -13.66
N LEU A 36 5.68 1.72 -14.33
CA LEU A 36 6.94 1.25 -13.77
C LEU A 36 7.85 2.45 -13.49
N GLY A 37 8.39 2.53 -12.27
CA GLY A 37 9.22 3.66 -11.85
C GLY A 37 8.44 4.90 -11.37
N ALA A 38 7.10 4.87 -11.32
CA ALA A 38 6.29 6.00 -10.84
C ALA A 38 6.43 6.31 -9.33
N GLY A 39 7.24 5.57 -8.58
CA GLY A 39 7.48 5.81 -7.15
C GLY A 39 6.50 5.12 -6.20
N LYS A 40 5.74 4.12 -6.65
CA LYS A 40 4.81 3.33 -5.79
C LYS A 40 5.50 2.74 -4.56
N THR A 41 6.57 1.96 -4.75
CA THR A 41 7.37 1.41 -3.63
C THR A 41 8.04 2.50 -2.78
N THR A 42 8.39 3.65 -3.37
CA THR A 42 8.91 4.81 -2.63
C THR A 42 7.85 5.39 -1.70
N LEU A 43 6.60 5.50 -2.15
CA LEU A 43 5.50 5.93 -1.30
C LEU A 43 5.26 4.93 -0.15
N VAL A 44 5.28 3.63 -0.45
CA VAL A 44 5.20 2.57 0.58
C VAL A 44 6.31 2.74 1.61
N ARG A 45 7.56 2.99 1.19
CA ARG A 45 8.67 3.28 2.10
C ARG A 45 8.35 4.45 3.04
N GLY A 46 7.82 5.55 2.51
CA GLY A 46 7.39 6.68 3.33
C GLY A 46 6.33 6.32 4.35
N VAL A 47 5.31 5.56 3.95
CA VAL A 47 4.26 5.07 4.87
C VAL A 47 4.88 4.21 5.98
N MET A 48 5.73 3.27 5.61
CA MET A 48 6.42 2.37 6.54
C MET A 48 7.28 3.14 7.55
N GLU A 49 8.03 4.14 7.10
CA GLU A 49 8.82 5.02 7.97
C GLU A 49 7.93 5.81 8.94
N GLY A 50 6.79 6.33 8.48
CA GLY A 50 5.82 7.02 9.34
C GLY A 50 5.16 6.11 10.38
N LEU A 51 5.08 4.81 10.10
CA LEU A 51 4.61 3.80 11.05
C LEU A 51 5.71 3.22 11.96
N GLY A 52 6.92 3.77 11.89
CA GLY A 52 8.05 3.40 12.75
C GLY A 52 8.85 2.19 12.29
N TRP A 53 8.75 1.79 11.01
CA TRP A 53 9.61 0.74 10.45
C TRP A 53 10.98 1.29 10.09
N GLU A 54 12.03 0.74 10.71
CA GLU A 54 13.43 1.12 10.47
C GLU A 54 14.15 0.21 9.48
N GLY A 55 13.50 -0.88 9.06
CA GLY A 55 14.09 -1.86 8.15
C GLY A 55 14.02 -1.44 6.67
N ALA A 56 14.73 -2.19 5.82
CA ALA A 56 14.59 -2.02 4.39
C ALA A 56 13.19 -2.43 3.92
N VAL A 57 12.59 -1.62 3.05
CA VAL A 57 11.37 -1.97 2.31
C VAL A 57 11.75 -2.07 0.84
N ARG A 58 11.41 -3.21 0.25
CA ARG A 58 11.63 -3.51 -1.17
C ARG A 58 10.32 -4.03 -1.73
N SER A 59 10.11 -3.88 -3.03
CA SER A 59 8.93 -4.48 -3.62
C SER A 59 8.97 -6.01 -3.49
N PRO A 60 7.92 -6.66 -2.94
CA PRO A 60 7.84 -8.10 -2.81
C PRO A 60 7.46 -8.77 -4.14
N THR A 61 7.92 -8.28 -5.28
CA THR A 61 7.49 -8.71 -6.63
C THR A 61 7.55 -10.23 -6.86
N PHE A 62 8.45 -10.95 -6.19
CA PHE A 62 8.55 -12.42 -6.28
C PHE A 62 7.80 -13.17 -5.18
N ASN A 63 7.73 -12.61 -3.97
CA ASN A 63 7.01 -13.21 -2.84
C ASN A 63 5.52 -12.83 -2.85
N LEU A 64 5.12 -11.93 -3.75
CA LEU A 64 3.81 -11.32 -3.95
C LEU A 64 3.34 -10.42 -2.80
N MET A 65 3.63 -10.80 -1.56
CA MET A 65 3.36 -9.98 -0.38
C MET A 65 4.41 -10.14 0.71
N GLN A 66 4.51 -9.14 1.57
CA GLN A 66 5.32 -9.15 2.78
C GLN A 66 4.55 -8.49 3.93
N VAL A 67 4.60 -9.13 5.10
CA VAL A 67 3.98 -8.63 6.33
C VAL A 67 5.04 -7.95 7.19
N TYR A 68 4.70 -6.80 7.76
CA TYR A 68 5.58 -6.00 8.59
C TYR A 68 4.94 -5.66 9.94
N PRO A 69 5.62 -5.96 11.06
CA PRO A 69 5.12 -5.66 12.40
C PRO A 69 5.41 -4.20 12.80
N THR A 70 4.81 -3.24 12.09
CA THR A 70 4.94 -1.80 12.43
C THR A 70 3.89 -1.40 13.47
N ARG A 71 3.82 -0.11 13.84
CA ARG A 71 2.81 0.40 14.79
C ARG A 71 1.37 0.03 14.39
N VAL A 72 1.09 0.03 13.09
CA VAL A 72 -0.07 -0.61 12.48
C VAL A 72 0.46 -1.77 11.63
N PRO A 73 0.08 -3.04 11.86
CA PRO A 73 0.58 -4.14 11.02
C PRO A 73 0.32 -3.86 9.53
N VAL A 74 1.36 -3.96 8.70
CA VAL A 74 1.24 -3.67 7.25
C VAL A 74 1.41 -4.94 6.45
N VAL A 75 0.56 -5.12 5.44
CA VAL A 75 0.82 -6.01 4.32
C VAL A 75 1.15 -5.17 3.10
N HIS A 76 2.35 -5.31 2.56
CA HIS A 76 2.73 -4.75 1.27
C HIS A 76 2.63 -5.86 0.23
N ALA A 77 1.84 -5.64 -0.82
CA ALA A 77 1.69 -6.56 -1.94
C ALA A 77 2.14 -5.89 -3.25
N ASP A 78 2.80 -6.65 -4.11
CA ASP A 78 3.11 -6.24 -5.48
C ASP A 78 2.63 -7.33 -6.44
N LEU A 79 1.60 -6.96 -7.21
CA LEU A 79 0.92 -7.87 -8.13
C LEU A 79 1.43 -7.76 -9.57
N TYR A 80 2.50 -7.00 -9.84
CA TYR A 80 2.98 -6.72 -11.20
C TYR A 80 3.10 -7.96 -12.09
N ARG A 81 3.57 -9.07 -11.52
CA ARG A 81 3.89 -10.31 -12.27
C ARG A 81 2.76 -11.32 -12.35
N VAL A 82 1.66 -11.12 -11.62
CA VAL A 82 0.55 -12.08 -11.63
C VAL A 82 -0.49 -11.68 -12.65
N ALA A 83 -1.14 -12.68 -13.25
CA ALA A 83 -2.31 -12.46 -14.08
C ALA A 83 -3.56 -12.14 -13.22
N SER A 84 -3.61 -12.69 -12.00
CA SER A 84 -4.71 -12.54 -11.05
C SER A 84 -4.18 -12.70 -9.62
N ALA A 85 -4.77 -11.97 -8.68
CA ALA A 85 -4.49 -12.10 -7.25
C ALA A 85 -5.28 -13.24 -6.57
N ALA A 86 -6.19 -13.90 -7.28
CA ALA A 86 -7.00 -14.98 -6.74
C ALA A 86 -6.11 -16.09 -6.14
N GLY A 87 -6.35 -16.41 -4.87
CA GLY A 87 -5.60 -17.44 -4.14
C GLY A 87 -4.27 -16.98 -3.54
N ILE A 88 -3.91 -15.69 -3.62
CA ILE A 88 -2.75 -15.13 -2.90
C ILE A 88 -3.02 -15.04 -1.39
N GLY A 89 -4.30 -14.93 -0.99
CA GLY A 89 -4.70 -14.86 0.43
C GLY A 89 -4.57 -13.46 1.04
N LEU A 90 -4.65 -12.41 0.22
CA LEU A 90 -4.61 -11.02 0.72
C LEU A 90 -5.82 -10.72 1.63
N GLU A 91 -6.95 -11.35 1.34
CA GLU A 91 -8.22 -11.15 2.02
C GLU A 91 -8.15 -11.49 3.51
N GLU A 92 -7.23 -12.38 3.91
CA GLU A 92 -7.01 -12.77 5.30
C GLU A 92 -6.49 -11.62 6.18
N TYR A 93 -5.99 -10.54 5.56
CA TYR A 93 -5.37 -9.42 6.26
C TYR A 93 -6.22 -8.15 6.25
N PHE A 94 -7.33 -8.13 5.51
CA PHE A 94 -8.07 -6.90 5.23
C PHE A 94 -8.66 -6.23 6.47
N ASP A 95 -9.03 -6.98 7.50
CA ASP A 95 -9.66 -6.40 8.70
C ASP A 95 -8.62 -5.94 9.75
N ASP A 96 -7.47 -6.63 9.83
CA ASP A 96 -6.51 -6.47 10.93
C ASP A 96 -5.22 -5.72 10.53
N HIS A 97 -4.99 -5.50 9.23
CA HIS A 97 -3.78 -4.86 8.72
C HIS A 97 -4.12 -3.64 7.86
N LEU A 98 -3.15 -2.74 7.72
CA LEU A 98 -3.11 -1.79 6.61
C LEU A 98 -2.56 -2.55 5.40
N VAL A 99 -3.32 -2.60 4.31
CA VAL A 99 -2.92 -3.33 3.11
C VAL A 99 -2.55 -2.37 1.99
N LEU A 100 -1.29 -2.37 1.57
CA LEU A 100 -0.74 -1.53 0.52
C LEU A 100 -0.51 -2.38 -0.74
N ILE A 101 -1.24 -2.12 -1.82
CA ILE A 101 -1.23 -2.99 -3.02
C ILE A 101 -0.72 -2.22 -4.22
N GLU A 102 0.44 -2.61 -4.75
CA GLU A 102 0.93 -2.17 -6.05
C GLU A 102 0.31 -3.01 -7.18
N TRP A 103 0.01 -2.35 -8.31
CA TRP A 103 -0.62 -2.97 -9.48
C TRP A 103 -1.97 -3.64 -9.18
N PRO A 104 -2.90 -2.93 -8.52
CA PRO A 104 -4.19 -3.46 -8.07
C PRO A 104 -5.11 -3.91 -9.22
N ASP A 105 -4.80 -3.57 -10.48
CA ASP A 105 -5.50 -4.08 -11.67
C ASP A 105 -5.56 -5.62 -11.74
N ARG A 106 -4.67 -6.31 -11.01
CA ARG A 106 -4.63 -7.78 -10.92
C ARG A 106 -5.55 -8.37 -9.85
N LEU A 107 -6.18 -7.55 -9.01
CA LEU A 107 -7.10 -8.03 -7.96
C LEU A 107 -8.43 -8.61 -8.53
N GLY A 108 -8.70 -8.48 -9.83
CA GLY A 108 -9.92 -8.99 -10.47
C GLY A 108 -11.12 -8.03 -10.31
N GLY A 109 -12.36 -8.50 -10.43
CA GLY A 109 -13.55 -7.64 -10.32
C GLY A 109 -14.15 -7.51 -8.91
N TRP A 110 -13.57 -8.20 -7.93
CA TRP A 110 -14.16 -8.44 -6.61
C TRP A 110 -13.78 -7.38 -5.57
N TRP A 111 -12.71 -6.60 -5.82
CA TRP A 111 -12.19 -5.58 -4.89
C TRP A 111 -12.94 -4.25 -4.97
N LYS A 112 -14.17 -4.20 -5.47
CA LYS A 112 -14.92 -2.94 -5.62
C LYS A 112 -15.11 -2.25 -4.26
N LEU A 113 -14.19 -1.34 -3.96
CA LEU A 113 -14.23 -0.26 -2.96
C LEU A 113 -14.80 -0.67 -1.60
N ILE A 114 -13.92 -1.11 -0.69
CA ILE A 114 -14.19 -1.00 0.74
C ILE A 114 -13.69 0.37 1.21
N PHE A 115 -14.63 1.32 1.21
CA PHE A 115 -14.70 2.58 1.96
C PHE A 115 -13.41 3.40 2.27
N VAL A 116 -13.38 4.65 1.77
CA VAL A 116 -12.84 5.80 2.51
C VAL A 116 -13.73 5.98 3.74
N GLY A 117 -13.14 5.88 4.93
CA GLY A 117 -13.81 5.82 6.23
C GLY A 117 -15.16 6.53 6.35
N LYS A 118 -16.15 5.81 6.86
CA LYS A 118 -17.28 6.41 7.55
C LYS A 118 -17.16 6.09 9.02
N LEU A 119 -16.86 7.08 9.85
CA LEU A 119 -17.39 7.17 11.21
C LEU A 119 -17.20 8.57 11.80
N MET A 120 -18.36 9.21 11.97
CA MET A 120 -18.81 10.29 12.86
C MET A 120 -18.11 11.65 12.82
#